data_AF-J9GH76-F1
#
_entry.id   AF-J9GH76-F1
#
_cell.length_a   1.000
_cell.length_b   1.000
_cell.length_c   1.000
_cell.angle_alpha   90.00
_cell.angle_beta   90.00
_cell.angle_gamma   90.00
#
_symmetry.space_group_name_H-M   'P 1'
#
loop_
_entity.id
_entity.type
_entity.pdbx_description
1 polymer ?
#
loop_
_entity_poly.entity_id
_entity_poly.type
_entity_poly.pdbx_seq_one_letter_code
_entity_poly.pdbx_strand_id
1 'polypeptide(L)'
;MLMKIFLFFSILLLNCNGCNSRQIPNLTTDKTQADTLTQLILPHIPAMMQTPELRASYLVAHYWDHVNWTDTNYIHHPEITEQGWVNFIDLLKLVSADEAETALQSVITATETEPKCHHYLQQLAEKYLYDPNSPLRNEEYYIAVLDALIASPVLTDTEKIRIRRQRKLAQRNRLGTIAINFRYTLASGTSAYLHNIPTDYTLIFFNNPGCHACGEVMDALKTSDIINKAVDSQTLTILSIYPDEDVKEWKSFLPNYPMNWINAYDRKQVIQAENLYDLKAIPTLYLLDRQKKVLLKDTTPAHIEQMLNQ
;
A
#
# COMPACT_ATOMS: atom_id res chain seq x y z
N MET A 1 2.35 -30.08 12.66
CA MET A 1 2.46 -31.43 12.10
C MET A 1 3.72 -31.47 11.24
N LEU A 2 4.88 -31.80 11.84
CA LEU A 2 6.18 -31.83 11.17
C LEU A 2 6.36 -33.20 10.48
N MET A 3 6.63 -33.19 9.17
CA MET A 3 6.95 -34.40 8.41
C MET A 3 8.44 -34.41 8.05
N LYS A 4 9.17 -35.33 8.67
CA LYS A 4 10.56 -35.69 8.39
C LYS A 4 10.64 -36.45 7.06
N ILE A 5 11.62 -36.14 6.21
CA ILE A 5 11.95 -36.95 5.02
C ILE A 5 13.37 -37.50 5.20
N PHE A 6 13.48 -38.80 5.00
CA PHE A 6 14.64 -39.67 5.22
C PHE A 6 15.74 -39.48 4.15
N LEU A 7 17.00 -39.49 4.61
CA LEU A 7 18.19 -39.72 3.78
C LEU A 7 18.24 -41.19 3.35
N PHE A 8 18.43 -41.44 2.06
CA PHE A 8 18.88 -42.74 1.54
C PHE A 8 20.28 -42.59 0.92
N PHE A 9 21.24 -43.24 1.58
CA PHE A 9 22.60 -43.46 1.10
C PHE A 9 22.57 -44.64 0.12
N SER A 10 23.11 -44.48 -1.09
CA SER A 10 23.43 -45.62 -1.97
C SER A 10 24.87 -45.51 -2.42
N ILE A 11 25.65 -46.48 -1.95
CA ILE A 11 27.03 -46.75 -2.31
C ILE A 11 27.01 -47.63 -3.57
N LEU A 12 27.68 -47.21 -4.64
CA LEU A 12 28.11 -48.11 -5.70
C LEU A 12 29.60 -47.87 -6.00
N LEU A 13 30.41 -48.86 -5.64
CA LEU A 13 31.79 -49.04 -6.08
C LEU A 13 31.78 -49.93 -7.32
N LEU A 14 32.54 -49.55 -8.35
CA LEU A 14 33.08 -50.47 -9.36
C LEU A 14 34.39 -49.90 -9.93
N ASN A 15 35.39 -50.77 -10.03
CA ASN A 15 36.80 -50.52 -10.31
C ASN A 15 37.16 -50.48 -11.81
N CYS A 16 38.16 -49.65 -12.11
CA CYS A 16 39.29 -49.76 -13.06
C CYS A 16 39.14 -50.45 -14.44
N ASN A 17 39.42 -49.71 -15.52
CA ASN A 17 40.69 -49.68 -16.29
C ASN A 17 40.47 -49.23 -17.74
N GLY A 18 41.38 -48.39 -18.26
CA GLY A 18 41.54 -48.18 -19.71
C GLY A 18 41.96 -46.79 -20.13
N CYS A 19 43.27 -46.54 -20.22
CA CYS A 19 43.83 -45.44 -20.99
C CYS A 19 43.42 -45.57 -22.47
N ASN A 20 42.80 -44.52 -23.03
CA ASN A 20 43.02 -44.20 -24.43
C ASN A 20 42.79 -42.71 -24.69
N SER A 21 43.82 -42.06 -25.22
CA SER A 21 43.84 -40.67 -25.64
C SER A 21 42.93 -40.44 -26.84
N ARG A 22 41.86 -39.66 -26.68
CA ARG A 22 41.19 -38.96 -27.79
C ARG A 22 40.79 -37.56 -27.34
N GLN A 23 41.38 -36.56 -27.99
CA GLN A 23 40.99 -35.16 -27.88
C GLN A 23 39.55 -35.02 -28.37
N ILE A 24 38.68 -34.45 -27.54
CA ILE A 24 37.33 -33.99 -27.90
C ILE A 24 37.35 -32.46 -27.79
N PRO A 25 36.74 -31.72 -28.75
CA PRO A 25 36.96 -30.29 -28.91
C PRO A 25 36.36 -29.50 -27.75
N ASN A 26 36.98 -28.37 -27.45
CA ASN A 26 36.56 -27.38 -26.48
C ASN A 26 35.03 -27.21 -26.44
N LEU A 27 34.39 -27.70 -25.37
CA LEU A 27 33.16 -27.07 -24.92
C LEU A 27 33.56 -25.65 -24.55
N THR A 28 33.05 -24.68 -25.30
CA THR A 28 32.89 -23.32 -24.82
C THR A 28 32.15 -23.40 -23.50
N THR A 29 32.89 -23.27 -22.40
CA THR A 29 32.33 -22.88 -21.11
C THR A 29 31.58 -21.59 -21.36
N ASP A 30 30.27 -21.71 -21.50
CA ASP A 30 29.37 -20.61 -21.23
C ASP A 30 29.73 -20.17 -19.82
N LYS A 31 30.39 -19.01 -19.71
CA LYS A 31 30.74 -18.44 -18.42
C LYS A 31 29.41 -18.05 -17.80
N THR A 32 28.81 -18.97 -17.05
CA THR A 32 27.80 -18.62 -16.06
C THR A 32 28.47 -17.58 -15.17
N GLN A 33 28.09 -16.31 -15.36
CA GLN A 33 28.58 -15.20 -14.55
C GLN A 33 28.35 -15.62 -13.09
N ALA A 34 29.42 -15.70 -12.32
CA ALA A 34 29.32 -16.11 -10.93
C ALA A 34 28.34 -15.15 -10.23
N ASP A 35 27.32 -15.71 -9.61
CA ASP A 35 26.35 -14.96 -8.84
C ASP A 35 27.06 -14.42 -7.58
N THR A 36 27.33 -13.12 -7.58
CA THR A 36 28.04 -12.42 -6.50
C THR A 36 27.11 -11.61 -5.60
N LEU A 37 25.80 -11.63 -5.84
CA LEU A 37 24.86 -10.80 -5.10
C LEU A 37 24.43 -11.51 -3.82
N THR A 38 25.09 -11.18 -2.70
CA THR A 38 24.75 -11.76 -1.38
C THR A 38 24.04 -10.79 -0.45
N GLN A 39 24.17 -9.48 -0.68
CA GLN A 39 23.51 -8.41 0.08
C GLN A 39 23.56 -7.06 -0.67
N LEU A 40 22.71 -6.12 -0.28
CA LEU A 40 22.83 -4.72 -0.71
C LEU A 40 23.98 -4.02 0.02
N ILE A 41 24.77 -3.25 -0.71
CA ILE A 41 25.88 -2.47 -0.17
C ILE A 41 25.39 -1.05 0.12
N LEU A 42 25.17 -0.74 1.41
CA LEU A 42 24.72 0.58 1.84
C LEU A 42 25.82 1.64 1.70
N PRO A 43 25.46 2.92 1.49
CA PRO A 43 26.44 4.01 1.43
C PRO A 43 27.13 4.22 2.78
N HIS A 44 28.42 4.57 2.75
CA HIS A 44 29.14 4.94 3.97
C HIS A 44 28.79 6.39 4.35
N ILE A 45 28.07 6.56 5.47
CA ILE A 45 27.66 7.89 5.96
C ILE A 45 28.91 8.70 6.40
N PRO A 46 29.18 9.89 5.83
CA PRO A 46 30.31 10.71 6.20
C PRO A 46 30.34 11.03 7.71
N ALA A 47 31.52 10.90 8.33
CA ALA A 47 31.70 11.13 9.76
C ALA A 47 31.37 12.57 10.21
N MET A 48 31.33 13.53 9.28
CA MET A 48 30.92 14.91 9.54
C MET A 48 29.41 15.09 9.76
N MET A 49 28.58 14.10 9.39
CA MET A 49 27.13 14.12 9.66
C MET A 49 26.86 13.69 11.09
N GLN A 50 26.74 14.69 11.97
CA GLN A 50 26.66 14.47 13.41
C GLN A 50 25.24 14.22 13.93
N THR A 51 24.21 14.76 13.28
CA THR A 51 22.84 14.63 13.78
C THR A 51 22.11 13.45 13.14
N PRO A 52 21.19 12.78 13.87
CA PRO A 52 20.39 11.69 13.31
C PRO A 52 19.64 12.08 12.03
N GLU A 53 19.13 13.31 11.94
CA GLU A 53 18.36 13.82 10.81
C GLU A 53 19.23 13.93 9.56
N LEU A 54 20.41 14.55 9.67
CA LEU A 54 21.35 14.67 8.54
C LEU A 54 21.82 13.30 8.04
N ARG A 55 22.02 12.35 8.96
CA ARG A 55 22.41 10.97 8.63
C ARG A 55 21.28 10.23 7.92
N ALA A 56 20.03 10.41 8.35
CA ALA A 56 18.86 9.82 7.71
C ALA A 56 18.64 10.38 6.31
N SER A 57 18.67 11.72 6.15
CA SER A 57 18.57 12.37 4.84
C SER A 57 19.64 11.87 3.87
N TYR A 58 20.89 11.75 4.31
CA TYR A 58 21.96 11.21 3.46
C TYR A 58 21.75 9.74 3.11
N LEU A 59 21.41 8.91 4.10
CA LEU A 59 21.19 7.49 3.86
C LEU A 59 20.05 7.25 2.86
N VAL A 60 18.93 7.99 2.99
CA VAL A 60 17.80 7.91 2.06
C VAL A 60 18.20 8.36 0.66
N ALA A 61 18.90 9.49 0.53
CA ALA A 61 19.31 10.04 -0.76
C ALA A 61 20.28 9.11 -1.52
N HIS A 62 21.15 8.40 -0.81
CA HIS A 62 22.22 7.57 -1.39
C HIS A 62 21.99 6.07 -1.25
N TYR A 63 20.79 5.65 -0.80
CA TYR A 63 20.50 4.26 -0.43
C TYR A 63 20.80 3.27 -1.57
N TRP A 64 20.50 3.68 -2.80
CA TRP A 64 20.58 2.85 -4.00
C TRP A 64 21.84 3.11 -4.84
N ASP A 65 22.79 3.94 -4.39
CA ASP A 65 23.96 4.37 -5.19
C ASP A 65 24.87 3.23 -5.65
N HIS A 66 24.97 2.17 -4.86
CA HIS A 66 25.80 1.00 -5.20
C HIS A 66 25.02 -0.10 -5.93
N VAL A 67 23.74 0.11 -6.23
CA VAL A 67 22.93 -0.85 -6.99
C VAL A 67 23.10 -0.59 -8.47
N ASN A 68 23.62 -1.60 -9.19
CA ASN A 68 23.67 -1.56 -10.64
C ASN A 68 22.34 -2.05 -11.22
N TRP A 69 21.43 -1.13 -11.56
CA TRP A 69 20.12 -1.48 -12.10
C TRP A 69 20.14 -2.15 -13.48
N THR A 70 21.29 -2.17 -14.18
CA THR A 70 21.46 -2.96 -15.41
C THR A 70 21.72 -4.44 -15.15
N ASP A 71 22.05 -4.82 -13.90
CA ASP A 71 22.25 -6.21 -13.51
C ASP A 71 20.92 -6.87 -13.12
N THR A 72 20.42 -7.76 -13.98
CA THR A 72 19.17 -8.47 -13.71
C THR A 72 19.23 -9.46 -12.54
N ASN A 73 20.42 -9.73 -11.97
CA ASN A 73 20.53 -10.54 -10.75
C ASN A 73 19.74 -9.95 -9.58
N TYR A 74 19.56 -8.61 -9.50
CA TYR A 74 18.72 -7.99 -8.49
C TYR A 74 17.24 -8.43 -8.56
N ILE A 75 16.79 -9.01 -9.67
CA ILE A 75 15.44 -9.58 -9.81
C ILE A 75 15.43 -11.06 -9.39
N HIS A 76 16.54 -11.76 -9.61
CA HIS A 76 16.68 -13.19 -9.30
C HIS A 76 16.96 -13.47 -7.81
N HIS A 77 17.31 -12.43 -7.05
CA HIS A 77 17.45 -12.44 -5.59
C HIS A 77 16.39 -11.57 -4.91
N PRO A 78 15.10 -11.94 -4.97
CA PRO A 78 14.04 -11.17 -4.33
C PRO A 78 14.29 -11.01 -2.83
N GLU A 79 14.89 -11.98 -2.14
CA GLU A 79 15.25 -11.88 -0.72
C GLU A 79 16.20 -10.72 -0.39
N ILE A 80 16.97 -10.24 -1.36
CA ILE A 80 17.89 -9.11 -1.22
C ILE A 80 17.19 -7.81 -1.60
N THR A 81 16.64 -7.75 -2.82
CA THR A 81 16.10 -6.49 -3.37
C THR A 81 14.76 -6.12 -2.75
N GLU A 82 13.88 -7.10 -2.50
CA GLU A 82 12.59 -6.87 -1.84
C GLU A 82 12.80 -6.43 -0.39
N GLN A 83 13.69 -7.10 0.34
CA GLN A 83 14.04 -6.67 1.71
C GLN A 83 14.70 -5.28 1.71
N GLY A 84 15.54 -5.01 0.71
CA GLY A 84 16.10 -3.68 0.48
C GLY A 84 15.05 -2.60 0.29
N TRP A 85 14.02 -2.89 -0.50
CA TRP A 85 12.88 -2.01 -0.74
C TRP A 85 12.06 -1.77 0.53
N VAL A 86 11.77 -2.83 1.29
CA VAL A 86 11.08 -2.72 2.59
C VAL A 86 11.86 -1.83 3.56
N ASN A 87 13.16 -2.08 3.71
CA ASN A 87 14.03 -1.28 4.57
C ASN A 87 14.07 0.19 4.11
N PHE A 88 14.12 0.42 2.80
CA PHE A 88 14.07 1.77 2.23
C PHE A 88 12.77 2.48 2.61
N ILE A 89 11.61 1.84 2.45
CA ILE A 89 10.31 2.42 2.86
C ILE A 89 10.29 2.79 4.34
N ASP A 90 10.87 1.97 5.21
CA ASP A 90 10.95 2.27 6.64
C ASP A 90 11.86 3.48 6.93
N LEU A 91 12.97 3.63 6.20
CA LEU A 91 13.85 4.79 6.31
C LEU A 91 13.19 6.10 5.83
N LEU A 92 12.28 6.05 4.84
CA LEU A 92 11.56 7.23 4.37
C LEU A 92 10.73 7.91 5.48
N LYS A 93 10.38 7.18 6.54
CA LYS A 93 9.65 7.73 7.70
C LYS A 93 10.50 8.68 8.56
N LEU A 94 11.82 8.67 8.36
CA LEU A 94 12.78 9.45 9.15
C LEU A 94 13.14 10.80 8.50
N VAL A 95 12.65 11.06 7.30
CA VAL A 95 12.95 12.26 6.50
C VAL A 95 11.68 13.05 6.21
N SER A 96 11.83 14.26 5.68
CA SER A 96 10.67 15.07 5.26
C SER A 96 9.94 14.44 4.06
N ALA A 97 8.69 14.84 3.86
CA ALA A 97 7.88 14.36 2.73
C ALA A 97 8.54 14.67 1.37
N ASP A 98 9.14 15.86 1.23
CA ASP A 98 9.81 16.29 0.00
C ASP A 98 11.08 15.44 -0.29
N GLU A 99 11.85 15.11 0.76
CA GLU A 99 13.01 14.22 0.64
C GLU A 99 12.60 12.80 0.26
N ALA A 100 11.53 12.28 0.88
CA ALA A 100 11.02 10.96 0.58
C ALA A 100 10.48 10.86 -0.85
N GLU A 101 9.73 11.86 -1.31
CA GLU A 101 9.26 11.98 -2.69
C GLU A 101 10.44 11.97 -3.67
N THR A 102 11.44 12.83 -3.43
CA THR A 102 12.63 12.94 -4.29
C THR A 102 13.38 11.60 -4.37
N ALA A 103 13.57 10.91 -3.24
CA ALA A 103 14.29 9.64 -3.19
C ALA A 103 13.53 8.52 -3.93
N LEU A 104 12.21 8.45 -3.77
CA LEU A 104 11.35 7.50 -4.49
C LEU A 104 11.38 7.75 -6.00
N GLN A 105 11.26 9.00 -6.44
CA GLN A 105 11.33 9.36 -7.85
C GLN A 105 12.70 9.03 -8.45
N SER A 106 13.78 9.29 -7.70
CA SER A 106 15.16 9.03 -8.12
C SER A 106 15.42 7.54 -8.36
N VAL A 107 14.99 6.66 -7.44
CA VAL A 107 15.20 5.21 -7.62
C VAL A 107 14.36 4.66 -8.78
N ILE A 108 13.12 5.12 -8.98
CA ILE A 108 12.31 4.71 -10.14
C ILE A 108 13.01 5.13 -11.44
N THR A 109 13.52 6.35 -11.51
CA THR A 109 14.26 6.86 -12.69
C THR A 109 15.54 6.07 -12.94
N ALA A 110 16.27 5.69 -11.89
CA ALA A 110 17.51 4.92 -12.03
C ALA A 110 17.29 3.53 -12.68
N THR A 111 16.11 2.93 -12.47
CA THR A 111 15.76 1.63 -13.06
C THR A 111 15.40 1.68 -14.55
N GLU A 112 15.17 2.86 -15.14
CA GLU A 112 14.76 3.01 -16.55
C GLU A 112 15.77 2.44 -17.55
N THR A 113 17.02 2.26 -17.13
CA THR A 113 18.09 1.69 -17.95
C THR A 113 17.91 0.21 -18.28
N GLU A 114 17.10 -0.53 -17.51
CA GLU A 114 16.80 -1.94 -17.73
C GLU A 114 15.31 -2.24 -17.48
N PRO A 115 14.51 -2.50 -18.53
CA PRO A 115 13.07 -2.67 -18.43
C PRO A 115 12.61 -3.72 -17.42
N LYS A 116 13.37 -4.82 -17.24
CA LYS A 116 13.00 -5.85 -16.26
C LYS A 116 13.12 -5.34 -14.82
N CYS A 117 14.17 -4.59 -14.50
CA CYS A 117 14.36 -4.00 -13.18
C CYS A 117 13.32 -2.91 -12.92
N HIS A 118 13.01 -2.09 -13.92
CA HIS A 118 11.96 -1.07 -13.83
C HIS A 118 10.60 -1.68 -13.53
N HIS A 119 10.22 -2.74 -14.27
CA HIS A 119 8.98 -3.45 -14.04
C HIS A 119 8.93 -4.11 -12.66
N TYR A 120 10.03 -4.73 -12.22
CA TYR A 120 10.11 -5.37 -10.90
C TYR A 120 9.92 -4.35 -9.77
N LEU A 121 10.56 -3.18 -9.86
CA LEU A 121 10.41 -2.13 -8.85
C LEU A 121 8.99 -1.55 -8.83
N GLN A 122 8.34 -1.43 -9.99
CA GLN A 122 6.91 -1.08 -10.06
C GLN A 122 6.03 -2.10 -9.31
N GLN A 123 6.29 -3.40 -9.47
CA GLN A 123 5.57 -4.45 -8.75
C GLN A 123 5.78 -4.36 -7.24
N LEU A 124 7.00 -4.10 -6.78
CA LEU A 124 7.30 -3.90 -5.36
C LEU A 124 6.61 -2.65 -4.80
N ALA A 125 6.63 -1.54 -5.54
CA ALA A 125 5.92 -0.33 -5.12
C ALA A 125 4.42 -0.57 -4.97
N GLU A 126 3.79 -1.27 -5.93
CA GLU A 126 2.38 -1.64 -5.82
C GLU A 126 2.12 -2.56 -4.61
N LYS A 127 2.90 -3.64 -4.48
CA LYS A 127 2.77 -4.64 -3.41
C LYS A 127 2.85 -4.01 -2.02
N TYR A 128 3.78 -3.08 -1.81
CA TYR A 128 4.05 -2.54 -0.47
C TYR A 128 3.35 -1.23 -0.18
N LEU A 129 3.21 -0.34 -1.16
CA LEU A 129 2.67 1.01 -0.93
C LEU A 129 1.18 1.12 -1.24
N TYR A 130 0.62 0.23 -2.08
CA TYR A 130 -0.77 0.32 -2.55
C TYR A 130 -1.68 -0.84 -2.13
N ASP A 131 -1.16 -2.07 -2.05
CA ASP A 131 -1.96 -3.24 -1.66
C ASP A 131 -2.62 -3.02 -0.28
N PRO A 132 -3.95 -3.19 -0.15
CA PRO A 132 -4.66 -2.97 1.10
C PRO A 132 -4.20 -3.91 2.24
N ASN A 133 -3.62 -5.06 1.92
CA ASN A 133 -3.10 -6.01 2.91
C ASN A 133 -1.67 -5.68 3.34
N SER A 134 -1.01 -4.72 2.70
CA SER A 134 0.34 -4.30 3.09
C SER A 134 0.30 -3.51 4.40
N PRO A 135 1.13 -3.88 5.40
CA PRO A 135 1.31 -3.07 6.59
C PRO A 135 2.15 -1.81 6.33
N LEU A 136 2.84 -1.75 5.17
CA LEU A 136 3.67 -0.61 4.74
C LEU A 136 2.94 0.33 3.79
N ARG A 137 1.62 0.13 3.58
CA ARG A 137 0.84 0.95 2.66
C ARG A 137 0.99 2.42 3.00
N ASN A 138 1.26 3.23 1.99
CA ASN A 138 1.39 4.67 2.12
C ASN A 138 1.06 5.31 0.78
N GLU A 139 -0.13 5.91 0.70
CA GLU A 139 -0.63 6.49 -0.54
C GLU A 139 0.20 7.69 -1.01
N GLU A 140 0.79 8.46 -0.08
CA GLU A 140 1.63 9.62 -0.43
C GLU A 140 2.94 9.16 -1.08
N TYR A 141 3.55 8.09 -0.57
CA TYR A 141 4.72 7.46 -1.20
C TYR A 141 4.35 6.82 -2.54
N TYR A 142 3.19 6.15 -2.62
CA TYR A 142 2.74 5.56 -3.88
C TYR A 142 2.46 6.63 -4.95
N ILE A 143 1.90 7.78 -4.57
CA ILE A 143 1.72 8.93 -5.45
C ILE A 143 3.05 9.37 -6.07
N ALA A 144 4.11 9.51 -5.26
CA ALA A 144 5.44 9.88 -5.76
C ALA A 144 5.96 8.89 -6.80
N VAL A 145 5.78 7.57 -6.55
CA VAL A 145 6.14 6.52 -7.51
C VAL A 145 5.29 6.60 -8.79
N LEU A 146 3.98 6.78 -8.66
CA LEU A 146 3.08 6.89 -9.82
C LEU A 146 3.45 8.11 -10.69
N ASP A 147 3.82 9.23 -10.08
CA ASP A 147 4.22 10.44 -10.79
C ASP A 147 5.55 10.22 -11.56
N ALA A 148 6.52 9.52 -10.96
CA ALA A 148 7.75 9.09 -11.67
C ALA A 148 7.44 8.16 -12.86
N LEU A 149 6.60 7.13 -12.65
CA LEU A 149 6.23 6.19 -13.71
C LEU A 149 5.47 6.89 -14.86
N ILE A 150 4.62 7.87 -14.56
CA ILE A 150 3.92 8.66 -15.59
C ILE A 150 4.92 9.51 -16.40
N ALA A 151 5.92 10.09 -15.73
CA ALA A 151 6.96 10.89 -16.37
C ALA A 151 7.95 10.04 -17.18
N SER A 152 8.11 8.76 -16.83
CA SER A 152 9.10 7.86 -17.42
C SER A 152 9.02 7.76 -18.94
N PRO A 153 10.10 8.00 -19.70
CA PRO A 153 10.10 7.90 -21.16
C PRO A 153 10.12 6.45 -21.66
N VAL A 154 10.47 5.48 -20.82
CA VAL A 154 10.58 4.06 -21.22
C VAL A 154 9.25 3.33 -21.22
N LEU A 155 8.24 3.86 -20.52
CA LEU A 155 6.89 3.31 -20.51
C LEU A 155 6.05 3.85 -21.67
N THR A 156 5.36 2.95 -22.36
CA THR A 156 4.40 3.28 -23.40
C THR A 156 3.14 3.94 -22.83
N ASP A 157 2.40 4.66 -23.67
CA ASP A 157 1.12 5.25 -23.25
C ASP A 157 0.11 4.21 -22.77
N THR A 158 0.13 3.01 -23.35
CA THR A 158 -0.72 1.88 -22.95
C THR A 158 -0.39 1.42 -21.54
N GLU A 159 0.89 1.25 -21.20
CA GLU A 159 1.34 0.86 -19.86
C GLU A 159 0.96 1.93 -18.83
N LYS A 160 1.00 3.21 -19.22
CA LYS A 160 0.62 4.34 -18.36
C LYS A 160 -0.88 4.46 -18.11
N ILE A 161 -1.76 3.77 -18.84
CA ILE A 161 -3.23 3.86 -18.64
C ILE A 161 -3.61 3.51 -17.20
N ARG A 162 -3.13 2.36 -16.71
CA ARG A 162 -3.44 1.88 -15.34
C ARG A 162 -2.83 2.81 -14.28
N ILE A 163 -1.59 3.25 -14.50
CA ILE A 163 -0.85 4.13 -13.60
C ILE A 163 -1.58 5.48 -13.46
N ARG A 164 -1.97 6.10 -14.58
CA ARG A 164 -2.75 7.35 -14.60
C ARG A 164 -4.11 7.19 -13.91
N ARG A 165 -4.77 6.03 -14.08
CA ARG A 165 -6.03 5.73 -13.39
C ARG A 165 -5.84 5.65 -11.87
N GLN A 166 -4.85 4.91 -11.40
CA GLN A 166 -4.53 4.82 -9.96
C GLN A 166 -4.15 6.19 -9.41
N ARG A 167 -3.34 6.98 -10.13
CA ARG A 167 -2.96 8.33 -9.69
C ARG A 167 -4.15 9.28 -9.57
N LYS A 168 -5.08 9.23 -10.54
CA LYS A 168 -6.33 9.98 -10.50
C LYS A 168 -7.19 9.57 -9.31
N LEU A 169 -7.24 8.28 -8.98
CA LEU A 169 -7.98 7.77 -7.83
C LEU A 169 -7.32 8.18 -6.50
N ALA A 170 -6.00 8.08 -6.38
CA ALA A 170 -5.25 8.48 -5.19
C ALA A 170 -5.44 9.97 -4.86
N GLN A 171 -5.62 10.81 -5.88
CA GLN A 171 -5.92 12.24 -5.70
C GLN A 171 -7.32 12.50 -5.11
N ARG A 172 -8.25 11.54 -5.21
CA ARG A 172 -9.60 11.66 -4.65
C ARG A 172 -9.53 11.58 -3.13
N ASN A 173 -10.15 12.54 -2.46
CA ASN A 173 -10.21 12.62 -0.99
C ASN A 173 -8.83 12.53 -0.33
N ARG A 174 -7.78 13.06 -0.99
CA ARG A 174 -6.42 13.10 -0.43
C ARG A 174 -6.42 13.86 0.90
N LEU A 175 -5.51 13.50 1.80
CA LEU A 175 -5.32 14.19 3.07
C LEU A 175 -5.26 15.71 2.87
N GLY A 176 -6.01 16.43 3.70
CA GLY A 176 -6.11 17.87 3.64
C GLY A 176 -6.97 18.45 2.52
N THR A 177 -7.60 17.63 1.67
CA THR A 177 -8.57 18.11 0.67
C THR A 177 -10.01 17.98 1.17
N ILE A 178 -10.94 18.74 0.58
CA ILE A 178 -12.37 18.56 0.88
C ILE A 178 -12.84 17.24 0.28
N ALA A 179 -13.44 16.38 1.11
CA ALA A 179 -14.00 15.11 0.69
C ALA A 179 -15.11 15.32 -0.34
N ILE A 180 -15.15 14.44 -1.35
CA ILE A 180 -16.12 14.50 -2.42
C ILE A 180 -17.50 14.21 -1.83
N ASN A 181 -18.43 15.14 -2.09
CA ASN A 181 -19.79 15.01 -1.62
C ASN A 181 -20.51 13.86 -2.36
N PHE A 182 -21.33 13.13 -1.64
CA PHE A 182 -22.21 12.10 -2.22
C PHE A 182 -23.55 12.09 -1.50
N ARG A 183 -24.56 11.56 -2.19
CA ARG A 183 -25.90 11.37 -1.65
C ARG A 183 -25.99 10.01 -0.98
N TYR A 184 -26.52 9.96 0.23
CA TYR A 184 -26.83 8.70 0.91
C TYR A 184 -28.33 8.58 1.16
N THR A 185 -28.84 7.36 1.25
CA THR A 185 -30.25 7.05 1.49
C THR A 185 -30.40 6.17 2.73
N LEU A 186 -31.32 6.53 3.62
CA LEU A 186 -31.66 5.77 4.82
C LEU A 186 -32.66 4.65 4.50
N ALA A 187 -32.85 3.72 5.45
CA ALA A 187 -33.84 2.65 5.32
C ALA A 187 -35.27 3.17 5.11
N SER A 188 -35.59 4.37 5.64
CA SER A 188 -36.86 5.07 5.44
C SER A 188 -37.08 5.60 4.02
N GLY A 189 -36.03 5.64 3.19
CA GLY A 189 -36.03 6.28 1.88
C GLY A 189 -35.64 7.76 1.91
N THR A 190 -35.56 8.38 3.09
CA THR A 190 -35.02 9.74 3.24
C THR A 190 -33.59 9.78 2.74
N SER A 191 -33.21 10.82 2.01
CA SER A 191 -31.85 11.00 1.52
C SER A 191 -31.30 12.36 1.91
N ALA A 192 -30.00 12.42 2.13
CA ALA A 192 -29.25 13.64 2.38
C ALA A 192 -27.87 13.53 1.73
N TYR A 193 -27.05 14.57 1.84
CA TYR A 193 -25.67 14.56 1.36
C TYR A 193 -24.68 14.55 2.53
N LEU A 194 -23.50 13.95 2.31
CA LEU A 194 -22.39 13.95 3.28
C LEU A 194 -22.13 15.36 3.84
N HIS A 195 -22.08 16.37 2.96
CA HIS A 195 -21.79 17.75 3.35
C HIS A 195 -22.88 18.40 4.21
N ASN A 196 -24.08 17.83 4.29
CA ASN A 196 -25.15 18.33 5.15
C ASN A 196 -25.02 17.88 6.63
N ILE A 197 -24.08 17.00 6.96
CA ILE A 197 -23.87 16.53 8.34
C ILE A 197 -23.20 17.65 9.17
N PRO A 198 -23.88 18.24 10.18
CA PRO A 198 -23.43 19.44 10.85
C PRO A 198 -22.68 19.13 12.17
N THR A 199 -21.63 18.31 12.11
CA THR A 199 -20.79 17.97 13.28
C THR A 199 -19.34 18.40 13.09
N ASP A 200 -18.62 18.52 14.21
CA ASP A 200 -17.19 18.88 14.21
C ASP A 200 -16.34 17.81 13.53
N TYR A 201 -16.72 16.55 13.69
CA TYR A 201 -16.12 15.43 12.98
C TYR A 201 -17.19 14.58 12.30
N THR A 202 -16.85 14.04 11.13
CA THR A 202 -17.65 13.01 10.45
C THR A 202 -16.75 11.82 10.14
N LEU A 203 -17.06 10.66 10.71
CA LEU A 203 -16.43 9.39 10.36
C LEU A 203 -17.28 8.69 9.30
N ILE A 204 -16.73 8.49 8.10
CA ILE A 204 -17.35 7.66 7.07
C ILE A 204 -16.83 6.23 7.23
N PHE A 205 -17.74 5.28 7.32
CA PHE A 205 -17.46 3.86 7.39
C PHE A 205 -18.09 3.15 6.19
N PHE A 206 -17.29 2.92 5.15
CA PHE A 206 -17.69 2.08 4.02
C PHE A 206 -17.67 0.62 4.45
N ASN A 207 -18.79 -0.07 4.32
CA ASN A 207 -18.97 -1.45 4.78
C ASN A 207 -19.83 -2.27 3.84
N ASN A 208 -19.69 -3.59 3.95
CA ASN A 208 -20.52 -4.57 3.28
C ASN A 208 -21.19 -5.52 4.30
N PRO A 209 -22.48 -5.85 4.12
CA PRO A 209 -23.18 -6.87 4.90
C PRO A 209 -22.43 -8.21 4.87
N GLY A 210 -22.44 -8.95 5.98
CA GLY A 210 -21.79 -10.27 6.06
C GLY A 210 -20.25 -10.26 6.00
N CYS A 211 -19.58 -9.12 5.81
CA CYS A 211 -18.13 -9.03 5.77
C CYS A 211 -17.53 -9.15 7.18
N HIS A 212 -16.68 -10.16 7.40
CA HIS A 212 -16.02 -10.41 8.68
C HIS A 212 -15.20 -9.21 9.16
N ALA A 213 -14.35 -8.65 8.30
CA ALA A 213 -13.54 -7.48 8.62
C ALA A 213 -14.39 -6.23 8.91
N CYS A 214 -15.55 -6.07 8.25
CA CYS A 214 -16.50 -5.00 8.59
C CYS A 214 -17.07 -5.19 9.99
N GLY A 215 -17.36 -6.44 10.38
CA GLY A 215 -17.78 -6.78 11.75
C GLY A 215 -16.73 -6.40 12.78
N GLU A 216 -15.47 -6.76 12.55
CA GLU A 216 -14.36 -6.43 13.46
C GLU A 216 -14.17 -4.91 13.61
N VAL A 217 -14.19 -4.17 12.50
CA VAL A 217 -14.10 -2.70 12.53
C VAL A 217 -15.31 -2.10 13.26
N MET A 218 -16.52 -2.59 12.98
CA MET A 218 -17.73 -2.11 13.64
C MET A 218 -17.68 -2.37 15.15
N ASP A 219 -17.23 -3.54 15.58
CA ASP A 219 -17.10 -3.87 16.99
C ASP A 219 -16.03 -3.02 17.68
N ALA A 220 -14.87 -2.80 17.04
CA ALA A 220 -13.85 -1.89 17.55
C ALA A 220 -14.38 -0.46 17.76
N LEU A 221 -15.15 0.07 16.78
CA LEU A 221 -15.79 1.38 16.90
C LEU A 221 -16.83 1.40 18.05
N LYS A 222 -17.61 0.33 18.21
CA LYS A 222 -18.63 0.19 19.27
C LYS A 222 -18.02 0.07 20.66
N THR A 223 -16.86 -0.53 20.81
CA THR A 223 -16.20 -0.73 22.12
C THR A 223 -15.30 0.43 22.53
N SER A 224 -15.07 1.39 21.64
CA SER A 224 -14.19 2.53 21.90
C SER A 224 -14.87 3.59 22.77
N ASP A 225 -14.39 3.76 24.00
CA ASP A 225 -14.92 4.79 24.91
C ASP A 225 -14.76 6.21 24.35
N ILE A 226 -13.64 6.49 23.66
CA ILE A 226 -13.34 7.81 23.11
C ILE A 226 -14.33 8.14 21.99
N ILE A 227 -14.51 7.20 21.05
CA ILE A 227 -15.42 7.38 19.91
C ILE A 227 -16.87 7.49 20.39
N ASN A 228 -17.31 6.61 21.29
CA ASN A 228 -18.69 6.67 21.79
C ASN A 228 -18.97 7.95 22.58
N LYS A 229 -18.04 8.43 23.42
CA LYS A 229 -18.18 9.73 24.09
C LYS A 229 -18.35 10.86 23.08
N ALA A 230 -17.58 10.87 21.99
CA ALA A 230 -17.69 11.88 20.94
C ALA A 230 -19.03 11.82 20.19
N VAL A 231 -19.55 10.61 19.95
CA VAL A 231 -20.89 10.41 19.36
C VAL A 231 -21.98 10.89 20.32
N ASP A 232 -21.90 10.51 21.60
CA ASP A 232 -22.89 10.89 22.62
C ASP A 232 -22.89 12.39 22.90
N SER A 233 -21.73 13.05 22.81
CA SER A 233 -21.61 14.52 22.90
C SER A 233 -21.93 15.25 21.59
N GLN A 234 -22.32 14.54 20.53
CA GLN A 234 -22.65 15.08 19.21
C GLN A 234 -21.50 15.84 18.52
N THR A 235 -20.26 15.61 18.94
CA THR A 235 -19.07 16.17 18.28
C THR A 235 -18.66 15.30 17.09
N LEU A 236 -18.95 14.01 17.12
CA LEU A 236 -18.72 13.06 16.04
C LEU A 236 -20.03 12.49 15.51
N THR A 237 -20.20 12.48 14.18
CA THR A 237 -21.21 11.64 13.50
C THR A 237 -20.52 10.49 12.79
N ILE A 238 -21.00 9.26 13.00
CA ILE A 238 -20.60 8.10 12.21
C ILE A 238 -21.62 7.88 11.09
N LEU A 239 -21.17 7.96 9.84
CA LEU A 239 -21.91 7.62 8.63
C LEU A 239 -21.46 6.25 8.13
N SER A 240 -22.24 5.22 8.49
CA SER A 240 -22.12 3.87 7.92
C SER A 240 -22.77 3.87 6.54
N ILE A 241 -22.00 3.52 5.50
CA ILE A 241 -22.45 3.59 4.11
C ILE A 241 -22.17 2.28 3.38
N TYR A 242 -23.25 1.68 2.86
CA TYR A 242 -23.19 0.53 1.97
C TYR A 242 -23.19 1.00 0.50
N PRO A 243 -22.11 0.77 -0.27
CA PRO A 243 -21.97 1.30 -1.62
C PRO A 243 -22.47 0.36 -2.73
N ASP A 244 -22.83 -0.89 -2.42
CA ASP A 244 -23.20 -1.96 -3.38
C ASP A 244 -24.73 -2.07 -3.63
N GLU A 245 -25.14 -2.99 -4.51
CA GLU A 245 -26.52 -3.08 -5.05
C GLU A 245 -27.53 -3.81 -4.17
N ASP A 246 -27.12 -4.76 -3.32
CA ASP A 246 -28.06 -5.63 -2.59
C ASP A 246 -28.61 -4.94 -1.33
N VAL A 247 -29.49 -3.96 -1.57
CA VAL A 247 -30.18 -3.21 -0.51
C VAL A 247 -31.05 -4.12 0.35
N LYS A 248 -31.52 -5.27 -0.17
CA LYS A 248 -32.32 -6.21 0.62
C LYS A 248 -31.44 -6.91 1.65
N GLU A 249 -30.28 -7.38 1.23
CA GLU A 249 -29.27 -7.94 2.13
C GLU A 249 -28.83 -6.90 3.16
N TRP A 250 -28.48 -5.69 2.73
CA TRP A 250 -28.13 -4.60 3.66
C TRP A 250 -29.22 -4.34 4.70
N LYS A 251 -30.49 -4.28 4.29
CA LYS A 251 -31.62 -4.12 5.22
C LYS A 251 -31.74 -5.25 6.23
N SER A 252 -31.40 -6.48 5.85
CA SER A 252 -31.44 -7.63 6.77
C SER A 252 -30.35 -7.55 7.85
N PHE A 253 -29.23 -6.88 7.58
CA PHE A 253 -28.12 -6.67 8.53
C PHE A 253 -28.27 -5.40 9.38
N LEU A 254 -29.18 -4.48 9.03
CA LEU A 254 -29.42 -3.23 9.79
C LEU A 254 -29.57 -3.42 11.32
N PRO A 255 -30.24 -4.47 11.84
CA PRO A 255 -30.33 -4.69 13.29
C PRO A 255 -28.99 -4.84 14.01
N ASN A 256 -27.91 -5.17 13.29
CA ASN A 256 -26.57 -5.31 13.87
C ASN A 256 -25.83 -3.96 13.99
N TYR A 257 -26.31 -2.91 13.30
CA TYR A 257 -25.69 -1.59 13.32
C TYR A 257 -26.20 -0.76 14.51
N PRO A 258 -25.33 0.04 15.16
CA PRO A 258 -25.75 0.95 16.21
C PRO A 258 -26.77 1.99 15.72
N MET A 259 -27.84 2.20 16.49
CA MET A 259 -28.92 3.14 16.14
C MET A 259 -28.51 4.62 16.26
N ASN A 260 -27.46 4.92 17.02
CA ASN A 260 -26.88 6.26 17.14
C ASN A 260 -25.96 6.64 15.96
N TRP A 261 -25.78 5.75 14.98
CA TRP A 261 -25.09 6.04 13.72
C TRP A 261 -26.07 6.40 12.61
N ILE A 262 -25.59 7.11 11.60
CA ILE A 262 -26.31 7.25 10.33
C ILE A 262 -26.01 6.00 9.50
N ASN A 263 -26.93 5.04 9.49
CA ASN A 263 -26.83 3.83 8.67
C ASN A 263 -27.53 4.05 7.33
N ALA A 264 -26.76 4.08 6.26
CA ALA A 264 -27.23 4.46 4.93
C ALA A 264 -26.66 3.55 3.82
N TYR A 265 -27.22 3.69 2.63
CA TYR A 265 -26.72 3.07 1.42
C TYR A 265 -26.69 4.07 0.26
N ASP A 266 -25.85 3.81 -0.75
CA ASP A 266 -25.82 4.56 -2.00
C ASP A 266 -26.82 3.99 -3.00
N ARG A 267 -28.03 4.56 -3.01
CA ARG A 267 -29.15 4.08 -3.84
C ARG A 267 -28.85 3.97 -5.34
N LYS A 268 -27.92 4.78 -5.85
CA LYS A 268 -27.58 4.82 -7.28
C LYS A 268 -26.17 4.31 -7.56
N GLN A 269 -25.48 3.80 -6.54
CA GLN A 269 -24.09 3.30 -6.61
C GLN A 269 -23.12 4.30 -7.28
N VAL A 270 -23.39 5.60 -7.13
CA VAL A 270 -22.58 6.68 -7.73
C VAL A 270 -21.15 6.64 -7.20
N ILE A 271 -20.96 6.30 -5.92
CA ILE A 271 -19.65 6.22 -5.27
C ILE A 271 -18.73 5.27 -6.05
N GLN A 272 -19.22 4.09 -6.41
CA GLN A 272 -18.46 3.11 -7.19
C GLN A 272 -18.45 3.42 -8.68
N ALA A 273 -19.61 3.73 -9.27
CA ALA A 273 -19.74 3.99 -10.71
C ALA A 273 -18.84 5.15 -11.19
N GLU A 274 -18.67 6.18 -10.36
CA GLU A 274 -17.85 7.35 -10.67
C GLU A 274 -16.47 7.35 -9.99
N ASN A 275 -16.13 6.29 -9.24
CA ASN A 275 -14.90 6.20 -8.43
C ASN A 275 -14.70 7.45 -7.55
N LEU A 276 -15.75 7.84 -6.82
CA LEU A 276 -15.70 9.02 -5.95
C LEU A 276 -14.77 8.80 -4.75
N TYR A 277 -14.66 7.55 -4.29
CA TYR A 277 -13.78 7.10 -3.20
C TYR A 277 -12.98 5.89 -3.67
N ASP A 278 -11.75 5.74 -3.17
CA ASP A 278 -10.96 4.52 -3.39
C ASP A 278 -11.48 3.41 -2.48
N LEU A 279 -12.30 2.52 -3.05
CA LEU A 279 -12.88 1.36 -2.38
C LEU A 279 -12.21 0.05 -2.85
N LYS A 280 -10.89 0.09 -3.12
CA LYS A 280 -10.10 -1.11 -3.42
C LYS A 280 -10.20 -2.21 -2.37
N ALA A 281 -10.53 -1.84 -1.13
CA ALA A 281 -10.86 -2.75 -0.04
C ALA A 281 -12.03 -2.21 0.78
N ILE A 282 -12.85 -3.12 1.31
CA ILE A 282 -13.91 -2.84 2.27
C ILE A 282 -13.67 -3.77 3.47
N PRO A 283 -13.67 -3.27 4.72
CA PRO A 283 -14.04 -1.92 5.14
C PRO A 283 -13.01 -0.83 4.82
N THR A 284 -13.48 0.41 4.68
CA THR A 284 -12.61 1.61 4.59
C THR A 284 -13.15 2.73 5.48
N LEU A 285 -12.27 3.40 6.22
CA LEU A 285 -12.60 4.49 7.13
C LEU A 285 -12.01 5.83 6.67
N TYR A 286 -12.79 6.89 6.75
CA TYR A 286 -12.35 8.28 6.56
C TYR A 286 -12.80 9.14 7.73
N LEU A 287 -11.89 9.91 8.33
CA LEU A 287 -12.23 10.92 9.32
C LEU A 287 -12.16 12.30 8.68
N LEU A 288 -13.26 13.06 8.77
CA LEU A 288 -13.38 14.40 8.22
C LEU A 288 -13.57 15.43 9.34
N ASP A 289 -13.09 16.66 9.10
CA ASP A 289 -13.38 17.80 9.95
C ASP A 289 -14.76 18.44 9.66
N ARG A 290 -15.04 19.54 10.36
CA ARG A 290 -16.29 20.31 10.24
C ARG A 290 -16.54 20.81 8.81
N GLN A 291 -15.49 21.18 8.08
CA GLN A 291 -15.53 21.61 6.68
C GLN A 291 -15.48 20.44 5.69
N LYS A 292 -15.53 19.20 6.19
CA LYS A 292 -15.40 17.96 5.42
C LYS A 292 -14.02 17.78 4.78
N LYS A 293 -12.99 18.46 5.31
CA LYS A 293 -11.60 18.21 4.95
C LYS A 293 -11.19 16.84 5.48
N VAL A 294 -10.48 16.06 4.67
CA VAL A 294 -10.02 14.73 5.04
C VAL A 294 -8.85 14.85 6.03
N LEU A 295 -9.06 14.38 7.25
CA LEU A 295 -8.04 14.33 8.31
C LEU A 295 -7.32 12.98 8.30
N LEU A 296 -8.08 11.89 8.11
CA LEU A 296 -7.57 10.54 7.97
C LEU A 296 -8.26 9.87 6.78
N LYS A 297 -7.49 9.10 6.00
CA LYS A 297 -7.94 8.33 4.83
C LYS A 297 -7.45 6.89 4.97
N ASP A 298 -8.32 5.93 4.64
CA ASP A 298 -7.99 4.49 4.66
C ASP A 298 -7.34 4.05 5.99
N THR A 299 -7.96 4.52 7.08
CA THR A 299 -7.40 4.49 8.43
C THR A 299 -7.98 3.37 9.30
N THR A 300 -7.50 3.26 10.54
CA THR A 300 -7.94 2.28 11.53
C THR A 300 -8.72 2.96 12.67
N PRO A 301 -9.56 2.22 13.42
CA PRO A 301 -10.18 2.73 14.64
C PRO A 301 -9.18 3.33 15.64
N ALA A 302 -8.02 2.70 15.83
CA ALA A 302 -6.99 3.18 16.75
C ALA A 302 -6.42 4.56 16.38
N HIS A 303 -6.21 4.85 15.09
CA HIS A 303 -5.76 6.17 14.65
C HIS A 303 -6.86 7.24 14.84
N ILE A 304 -8.13 6.86 14.68
CA ILE A 304 -9.26 7.76 14.96
C ILE A 304 -9.30 8.11 16.44
N GLU A 305 -9.15 7.12 17.33
CA GLU A 305 -9.06 7.36 18.78
C GLU A 305 -7.92 8.32 19.14
N GLN A 306 -6.73 8.10 18.58
CA GLN A 306 -5.58 8.98 18.79
C GLN A 306 -5.86 10.41 18.35
N MET A 307 -6.52 10.60 17.20
CA MET A 307 -6.87 11.91 16.66
C MET A 307 -7.93 12.62 17.51
N LEU A 308 -8.92 11.90 18.02
CA LEU A 308 -10.01 12.48 18.84
C LEU A 308 -9.59 12.80 20.29
N ASN A 309 -8.44 12.28 20.73
CA ASN A 309 -7.91 12.50 22.07
C ASN A 309 -6.90 13.66 22.16
N GLN A 310 -6.59 14.31 21.03
CA GLN A 310 -5.72 15.50 20.94
C GLN A 310 -6.54 16.78 21.10
#